data_AF-A0A847W3B7-F1
#
_entry.id   AF-A0A847W3B7-F1
#
_cell.length_a   1.000
_cell.length_b   1.000
_cell.length_c   1.000
_cell.angle_alpha   90.00
_cell.angle_beta   90.00
_cell.angle_gamma   90.00
#
_symmetry.space_group_name_H-M   'P 1'
#
loop_
_entity.id
_entity.type
_entity.pdbx_description
1 polymer ?
#
loop_
_entity_poly.entity_id
_entity_poly.type
_entity_poly.pdbx_seq_one_letter_code
_entity_poly.pdbx_strand_id
1 'polypeptide(L)'
;MSFASRVKDEITRLQLTEGPKRGLLSGLLQSLASIGISNSGISLTLKISNGQIAKRAALDLRDLYDVRSQFSVVKQQKLHKRNIYRITITEKVKEILND
;
A
#
# COMPACT_ATOMS: atom_id res chain seq x y z
N MET A 1 17.86 -6.51 12.39
CA MET A 1 16.39 -6.52 12.24
C MET A 1 15.77 -6.14 13.57
N SER A 2 14.79 -5.21 13.58
CA SER A 2 14.08 -4.84 14.81
C SER A 2 12.92 -5.79 15.09
N PHE A 3 12.49 -5.86 16.36
CA PHE A 3 11.29 -6.60 16.77
C PHE A 3 10.06 -6.19 15.94
N ALA A 4 9.87 -4.88 15.75
CA ALA A 4 8.79 -4.34 14.94
C ALA A 4 8.78 -4.84 13.49
N SER A 5 9.96 -5.04 12.87
CA SER A 5 10.01 -5.61 11.52
C SER A 5 9.57 -7.07 11.49
N ARG A 6 9.95 -7.88 12.50
CA ARG A 6 9.55 -9.30 12.58
C ARG A 6 8.04 -9.45 12.73
N VAL A 7 7.44 -8.70 13.66
CA VAL A 7 5.98 -8.73 13.88
C VAL A 7 5.22 -8.30 12.62
N LYS A 8 5.72 -7.28 11.92
CA LYS A 8 5.13 -6.83 10.65
C LYS A 8 5.19 -7.91 9.57
N ASP A 9 6.30 -8.63 9.47
CA ASP A 9 6.46 -9.70 8.48
C ASP A 9 5.53 -10.89 8.79
N GLU A 10 5.29 -11.18 10.07
CA GLU A 10 4.36 -12.23 10.49
C GLU A 10 2.90 -11.89 10.09
N ILE A 11 2.47 -10.64 10.34
CA ILE A 11 1.12 -10.17 9.98
C ILE A 11 0.85 -10.31 8.48
N THR A 12 1.85 -10.11 7.61
CA THR A 12 1.67 -10.22 6.15
C THR A 12 1.35 -11.63 5.66
N ARG A 13 1.60 -12.67 6.48
CA ARG A 13 1.37 -14.08 6.15
C ARG A 13 -0.02 -14.57 6.51
N LEU A 14 -0.81 -13.76 7.22
CA LEU A 14 -2.16 -14.11 7.59
C LEU A 14 -3.04 -14.30 6.34
N GLN A 15 -3.80 -15.40 6.34
CA GLN A 15 -4.86 -15.62 5.36
C GLN A 15 -6.12 -14.99 5.93
N LEU A 16 -6.60 -13.95 5.26
CA LEU A 16 -7.75 -13.17 5.69
C LEU A 16 -8.89 -13.38 4.70
N THR A 17 -10.09 -13.56 5.24
CA THR A 17 -11.34 -13.48 4.46
C THR A 17 -11.57 -12.05 3.98
N GLU A 18 -12.51 -11.84 3.05
CA GLU A 18 -12.68 -10.55 2.37
C GLU A 18 -12.94 -9.38 3.33
N GLY A 19 -13.81 -9.52 4.33
CA GLY A 19 -14.13 -8.45 5.28
C GLY A 19 -12.90 -7.93 6.04
N PRO A 20 -12.17 -8.78 6.78
CA PRO A 20 -10.91 -8.39 7.43
C PRO A 20 -9.84 -7.89 6.46
N LYS A 21 -9.78 -8.43 5.24
CA LYS A 21 -8.86 -7.95 4.18
C LYS A 21 -9.18 -6.50 3.81
N ARG A 22 -10.45 -6.14 3.59
CA ARG A 22 -10.90 -4.76 3.34
C ARG A 22 -10.57 -3.83 4.51
N GLY A 23 -10.85 -4.26 5.74
CA GLY A 23 -10.53 -3.48 6.94
C GLY A 23 -9.04 -3.19 7.08
N LEU A 24 -8.18 -4.18 6.84
CA LEU A 24 -6.73 -4.02 6.86
C LEU A 24 -6.28 -3.02 5.78
N LEU A 25 -6.78 -3.19 4.55
CA LEU A 25 -6.44 -2.29 3.44
C LEU A 25 -6.90 -0.85 3.73
N SER A 26 -8.11 -0.66 4.27
CA SER A 26 -8.61 0.66 4.67
C SER A 26 -7.71 1.32 5.72
N GLY A 27 -7.29 0.56 6.74
CA GLY A 27 -6.34 1.06 7.75
C GLY A 27 -4.98 1.46 7.15
N LEU A 28 -4.46 0.68 6.19
CA LEU A 28 -3.24 1.03 5.47
C LEU A 28 -3.41 2.29 4.62
N LEU A 29 -4.54 2.42 3.92
CA LEU A 29 -4.84 3.59 3.09
C LEU A 29 -4.93 4.84 3.94
N GLN A 30 -5.70 4.82 5.03
CA GLN A 30 -5.84 5.96 5.93
C GLN A 30 -4.50 6.39 6.56
N SER A 31 -3.61 5.43 6.87
CA SER A 31 -2.34 5.73 7.53
C SER A 31 -1.21 6.13 6.58
N LEU A 32 -1.16 5.55 5.37
CA LEU A 32 0.03 5.58 4.51
C LEU A 32 -0.23 6.14 3.11
N ALA A 33 -1.50 6.30 2.71
CA ALA A 33 -1.83 6.81 1.40
C ALA A 33 -1.78 8.34 1.34
N SER A 34 -1.50 8.83 0.14
CA SER A 34 -1.61 10.22 -0.25
C SER A 34 -2.34 10.30 -1.57
N ILE A 35 -3.27 11.25 -1.70
CA ILE A 35 -4.02 11.50 -2.91
C ILE A 35 -3.30 12.61 -3.70
N GLY A 36 -2.99 12.33 -4.97
CA GLY A 36 -2.46 13.31 -5.91
C GLY A 36 -3.54 13.72 -6.90
N ILE A 37 -3.81 15.01 -7.02
CA ILE A 37 -4.75 15.57 -7.99
C ILE A 37 -3.92 16.30 -9.05
N SER A 38 -4.21 16.02 -10.32
CA SER A 38 -3.52 16.62 -11.46
C SER A 38 -4.48 16.76 -12.64
N ASN A 39 -4.05 17.47 -13.69
CA ASN A 39 -4.84 17.60 -14.92
C ASN A 39 -5.10 16.24 -15.61
N SER A 40 -4.29 15.21 -15.34
CA SER A 40 -4.52 13.84 -15.85
C SER A 40 -5.42 13.00 -14.95
N GLY A 41 -5.94 13.56 -13.86
CA GLY A 41 -6.88 12.91 -12.95
C GLY A 41 -6.37 12.72 -11.53
N ILE A 42 -7.06 11.84 -10.79
CA ILE A 42 -6.79 11.52 -9.39
C ILE A 42 -5.91 10.27 -9.32
N SER A 43 -4.88 10.32 -8.47
CA SER A 43 -3.98 9.21 -8.19
C SER A 43 -3.96 8.91 -6.70
N LEU A 44 -3.89 7.63 -6.36
CA LEU A 44 -3.73 7.14 -4.98
C LEU A 44 -2.33 6.55 -4.84
N THR A 45 -1.55 7.05 -3.90
CA THR A 45 -0.17 6.62 -3.69
C THR A 45 0.06 6.15 -2.26
N LEU A 46 0.42 4.89 -2.05
CA LEU A 46 0.88 4.37 -0.76
C LEU A 46 2.41 4.42 -0.68
N LYS A 47 2.95 4.88 0.46
CA LYS A 47 4.41 4.87 0.73
C LYS A 47 4.70 3.97 1.93
N ILE A 48 5.38 2.85 1.67
CA ILE A 48 5.59 1.79 2.65
C ILE A 48 7.09 1.51 2.78
N SER A 49 7.60 1.36 4.01
CA SER A 49 9.03 1.08 4.24
C SER A 49 9.37 -0.42 4.31
N ASN A 50 8.38 -1.28 4.52
CA ASN A 50 8.52 -2.74 4.50
C ASN A 50 8.04 -3.30 3.16
N GLY A 51 8.89 -4.07 2.48
CA GLY A 51 8.58 -4.66 1.17
C GLY A 51 7.49 -5.73 1.21
N GLN A 52 7.38 -6.49 2.31
CA GLN A 52 6.34 -7.52 2.45
C GLN A 52 4.96 -6.91 2.60
N ILE A 53 4.84 -5.83 3.39
CA ILE A 53 3.58 -5.08 3.52
C ILE A 53 3.22 -4.46 2.16
N ALA A 54 4.19 -3.91 1.44
CA ALA A 54 3.94 -3.33 0.12
C ALA A 54 3.44 -4.38 -0.88
N LYS A 55 4.08 -5.56 -0.92
CA LYS A 55 3.64 -6.69 -1.75
C LYS A 55 2.22 -7.12 -1.37
N ARG A 56 1.93 -7.25 -0.08
CA ARG A 56 0.61 -7.67 0.41
C ARG A 56 -0.47 -6.66 0.03
N ALA A 57 -0.25 -5.36 0.27
CA ALA A 57 -1.19 -4.31 -0.10
C ALA A 57 -1.48 -4.31 -1.61
N ALA A 58 -0.46 -4.49 -2.45
CA ALA A 58 -0.65 -4.58 -3.90
C ALA A 58 -1.50 -5.80 -4.33
N LEU A 59 -1.31 -6.95 -3.67
CA LEU A 59 -2.13 -8.14 -3.91
C LEU A 59 -3.56 -7.93 -3.44
N ASP A 60 -3.77 -7.38 -2.24
CA ASP A 60 -5.10 -7.11 -1.70
C ASP A 60 -5.86 -6.09 -2.57
N LEU A 61 -5.19 -5.06 -3.09
CA LEU A 61 -5.77 -4.10 -4.04
C LEU A 61 -6.20 -4.76 -5.34
N ARG A 62 -5.37 -5.67 -5.89
CA ARG A 62 -5.72 -6.41 -7.10
C ARG A 62 -6.88 -7.37 -6.85
N ASP A 63 -6.85 -8.09 -5.73
CA ASP A 63 -7.88 -9.08 -5.38
C ASP A 63 -9.25 -8.43 -5.13
N LEU A 64 -9.28 -7.25 -4.49
CA LEU A 64 -10.54 -6.58 -4.11
C LEU A 64 -11.12 -5.69 -5.21
N TYR A 65 -10.27 -5.06 -6.04
CA TYR A 65 -10.72 -4.02 -6.99
C TYR A 65 -10.30 -4.28 -8.45
N ASP A 66 -9.53 -5.33 -8.71
CA ASP A 66 -8.98 -5.66 -10.04
C ASP A 66 -8.27 -4.46 -10.69
N VAL A 67 -7.41 -3.78 -9.92
CA VAL A 67 -6.66 -2.61 -10.38
C VAL A 67 -5.19 -2.94 -10.63
N ARG A 68 -4.61 -2.31 -11.66
CA ARG A 68 -3.17 -2.36 -11.88
C ARG A 68 -2.46 -1.28 -11.07
N SER A 69 -1.53 -1.70 -10.22
CA SER A 69 -0.70 -0.78 -9.44
C SER A 69 0.69 -0.60 -10.06
N GLN A 70 1.14 0.64 -10.20
CA GLN A 70 2.52 0.95 -10.54
C GLN A 70 3.41 0.86 -9.30
N PHE A 71 4.49 0.07 -9.38
CA PHE A 71 5.42 -0.13 -8.28
C PHE A 71 6.73 0.61 -8.52
N SER A 72 7.21 1.37 -7.54
CA SER A 72 8.53 2.01 -7.59
C SER A 72 9.24 1.90 -6.25
N VAL A 73 10.56 1.78 -6.29
CA VAL A 73 11.40 1.74 -5.09
C VAL A 73 12.31 2.95 -5.09
N VAL A 74 12.25 3.75 -4.04
CA VAL A 74 13.06 4.95 -3.88
C VAL A 74 13.85 4.85 -2.60
N LYS A 75 15.14 5.17 -2.62
CA LYS A 75 15.91 5.29 -1.38
C LYS A 75 15.52 6.57 -0.64
N GLN A 76 15.25 6.46 0.65
CA GLN A 76 15.07 7.63 1.50
C GLN A 76 16.37 8.45 1.53
N GLN A 77 16.25 9.76 1.34
CA GLN A 77 17.39 10.68 1.32
C GLN A 77 17.93 11.05 2.71
N LYS A 78 17.21 10.70 3.79
CA LYS A 78 17.67 10.91 5.17
C LYS A 78 18.84 9.98 5.53
N LEU A 79 19.55 10.31 6.60
CA LEU A 79 20.72 9.59 7.12
C LEU A 79 20.53 8.06 7.15
N HIS A 80 19.33 7.61 7.53
CA HIS A 80 18.93 6.22 7.47
C HIS A 80 18.36 5.88 6.08
N LYS A 81 19.23 5.53 5.11
CA LYS A 81 18.93 5.23 3.70
C LYS A 81 18.12 3.94 3.48
N ARG A 82 16.91 3.86 4.04
CA ARG A 82 15.97 2.75 3.85
C ARG A 82 15.24 2.85 2.51
N ASN A 83 14.84 1.71 1.97
CA ASN A 83 13.98 1.64 0.79
C ASN A 83 12.56 2.09 1.16
N ILE A 84 11.96 2.91 0.31
CA ILE A 84 10.55 3.28 0.34
C ILE A 84 9.93 2.68 -0.91
N TYR A 85 9.03 1.74 -0.69
CA TYR A 85 8.19 1.12 -1.71
C TYR A 85 6.98 2.00 -1.92
N ARG A 86 6.77 2.43 -3.15
CA ARG A 86 5.67 3.29 -3.55
C ARG A 86 4.77 2.54 -4.52
N ILE A 87 3.50 2.47 -4.16
CA ILE A 87 2.44 1.86 -4.95
C ILE A 87 1.54 3.00 -5.41
N THR A 88 1.46 3.22 -6.71
CA THR A 88 0.62 4.27 -7.30
C THR A 88 -0.49 3.66 -8.15
N ILE A 89 -1.71 4.11 -7.94
CA ILE A 89 -2.92 3.67 -8.62
C ILE A 89 -3.58 4.90 -9.24
N THR A 90 -3.96 4.78 -10.51
CA THR A 90 -4.69 5.81 -11.26
C THR A 90 -6.07 5.32 -11.72
N GLU A 91 -6.30 4.02 -11.65
CA GLU A 91 -7.56 3.37 -12.04
C GLU A 91 -8.48 3.20 -10.82
N LYS A 92 -9.80 3.34 -11.03
CA LYS A 92 -10.84 3.11 -10.01
C LYS A 92 -10.60 3.80 -8.65
N VAL A 93 -9.83 4.90 -8.63
CA VAL A 93 -9.43 5.56 -7.37
C VAL A 93 -10.64 6.03 -6.56
N LYS A 94 -11.69 6.52 -7.23
CA LYS A 94 -12.93 6.93 -6.56
C LYS A 94 -13.68 5.74 -5.93
N GLU A 95 -13.66 4.58 -6.56
CA GLU A 95 -14.28 3.36 -6.05
C GLU A 95 -13.58 2.91 -4.76
N ILE A 96 -12.24 2.84 -4.81
CA ILE A 96 -11.41 2.47 -3.65
C ILE A 96 -11.57 3.44 -2.48
N LEU A 97 -11.79 4.74 -2.75
CA LEU A 97 -11.95 5.76 -1.71
C LEU A 97 -13.37 5.84 -1.14
N ASN A 98 -14.37 5.24 -1.81
CA ASN A 98 -15.77 5.29 -1.41
C ASN A 98 -16.28 3.98 -0.79
N ASP A 99 -15.48 2.90 -0.81
CA ASP A 99 -15.73 1.64 -0.08
C ASP A 99 -15.41 1.80 1.42
#